data_AF-A0A534L2A0-F1
#
_entry.id   AF-A0A534L2A0-F1
#
_cell.length_a   1.000
_cell.length_b   1.000
_cell.length_c   1.000
_cell.angle_alpha   90.00
_cell.angle_beta   90.00
_cell.angle_gamma   90.00
#
_symmetry.space_group_name_H-M   'P 1'
#
loop_
_entity.id
_entity.type
_entity.pdbx_description
1 polymer ?
#
loop_
_entity_poly.entity_id
_entity_poly.type
_entity_poly.pdbx_seq_one_letter_code
_entity_poly.pdbx_strand_id
1 'polypeptide(L)'
;MHRADLHLEGRAASRAGLEGIEAQLDGVLGQLRRNVRGVRGSVVADSNGLTIASDIRSGVSPATLAAMSTLIAQSAGSVFENIGMPGPNLIIMEGPESNVVVMHIPIADVTLLTLMDKATNIGVLKIEMGKATQGIATALGFGTSHKAAMSELFIMTKGGLLIRHYSDSLRTDLDRDALSGMLVAVQQFVQQTLASKSGALNQLKYGAHSIFFFRGNFTVAAAVAEEGDVETLQYQVLDALQDFEDRYASALESWNGDVAAFPGLDDIFEKVIKG
;
A
#
# COMPACT_ATOMS: atom_id res chain seq x y z
N MET A 1 13.71 42.06 -12.38
CA MET A 1 14.36 41.07 -11.49
C MET A 1 13.31 40.02 -11.13
N HIS A 2 13.67 38.74 -11.31
CA HIS A 2 13.02 37.49 -10.86
C HIS A 2 11.53 37.20 -11.15
N ARG A 3 11.32 36.51 -12.28
CA ARG A 3 10.37 35.41 -12.46
C ARG A 3 11.16 34.11 -12.29
N ALA A 4 10.83 33.28 -11.32
CA ALA A 4 11.02 31.82 -11.24
C ALA A 4 10.46 31.35 -9.89
N ASP A 5 10.16 30.06 -9.74
CA ASP A 5 9.87 29.37 -8.46
C ASP A 5 8.42 29.10 -8.05
N LEU A 6 7.47 28.98 -9.00
CA LEU A 6 6.10 28.50 -8.69
C LEU A 6 5.60 27.35 -9.59
N HIS A 7 6.48 26.54 -10.17
CA HIS A 7 6.06 25.52 -11.14
C HIS A 7 6.65 24.12 -11.01
N LEU A 8 7.10 23.69 -9.83
CA LEU A 8 7.78 22.39 -9.69
C LEU A 8 7.00 21.30 -8.94
N GLU A 9 6.07 21.61 -8.03
CA GLU A 9 5.43 20.57 -7.20
C GLU A 9 4.16 19.95 -7.82
N GLY A 10 3.46 20.65 -8.70
CA GLY A 10 2.32 20.11 -9.46
C GLY A 10 2.70 19.15 -10.62
N ARG A 11 4.00 18.98 -10.92
CA ARG A 11 4.48 18.19 -12.07
C ARG A 11 4.80 16.74 -11.75
N ALA A 12 4.87 16.36 -10.47
CA ALA A 12 5.15 14.98 -10.06
C ALA A 12 3.88 14.11 -10.05
N ALA A 13 2.78 14.61 -9.47
CA ALA A 13 1.49 13.91 -9.44
C ALA A 13 0.81 13.85 -10.83
N SER A 14 1.05 14.83 -11.71
CA SER A 14 0.57 14.81 -13.09
C SER A 14 1.42 13.94 -14.03
N ARG A 15 2.60 13.47 -13.59
CA ARG A 15 3.53 12.69 -14.44
C ARG A 15 3.14 11.22 -14.53
N ALA A 16 2.67 10.64 -13.41
CA ALA A 16 2.23 9.24 -13.37
C ALA A 16 1.02 8.96 -14.26
N GLY A 17 0.14 9.96 -14.47
CA GLY A 17 -0.99 9.87 -15.41
C GLY A 17 -0.63 10.18 -16.87
N LEU A 18 0.61 10.58 -17.17
CA LEU A 18 1.09 10.93 -18.52
C LEU A 18 2.17 9.96 -19.05
N GLU A 19 2.77 9.14 -18.19
CA GLU A 19 3.70 8.09 -18.59
C GLU A 19 2.92 6.84 -19.02
N GLY A 20 3.13 6.38 -20.26
CA GLY A 20 2.51 5.15 -20.75
C GLY A 20 2.94 3.93 -19.94
N ILE A 21 2.11 2.87 -19.97
CA ILE A 21 2.33 1.60 -19.24
C ILE A 21 3.77 1.08 -19.44
N GLU A 22 4.28 1.16 -20.67
CA GLU A 22 5.66 0.76 -21.01
C GLU A 22 6.72 1.53 -20.21
N ALA A 23 6.59 2.85 -20.09
CA ALA A 23 7.54 3.68 -19.35
C ALA A 23 7.51 3.39 -17.84
N GLN A 24 6.32 3.11 -17.30
CA GLN A 24 6.16 2.71 -15.90
C GLN A 24 6.81 1.35 -15.64
N LEU A 25 6.58 0.36 -16.52
CA LEU A 25 7.20 -0.96 -16.42
C LEU A 25 8.72 -0.89 -16.56
N ASP A 26 9.23 -0.10 -17.51
CA ASP A 26 10.68 0.15 -17.66
C ASP A 26 11.29 0.75 -16.39
N GLY A 27 10.57 1.66 -15.73
CA GLY A 27 10.94 2.22 -14.44
C GLY A 27 11.10 1.14 -13.36
N VAL A 28 10.11 0.25 -13.25
CA VAL A 28 10.11 -0.86 -12.28
C VAL A 28 11.24 -1.86 -12.56
N LEU A 29 11.40 -2.31 -13.80
CA LEU A 29 12.45 -3.27 -14.19
C LEU A 29 13.85 -2.66 -14.00
N GLY A 30 14.03 -1.41 -14.40
CA GLY A 30 15.27 -0.68 -14.18
C GLY A 30 15.61 -0.53 -12.69
N GLN A 31 14.60 -0.36 -11.82
CA GLN A 31 14.81 -0.27 -10.37
C GLN A 31 15.21 -1.62 -9.77
N LEU A 32 14.54 -2.71 -10.14
CA LEU A 32 14.92 -4.08 -9.72
C LEU A 32 16.38 -4.36 -10.04
N ARG A 33 16.81 -4.05 -11.27
CA ARG A 33 18.21 -4.21 -11.69
C ARG A 33 19.19 -3.36 -10.90
N ARG A 34 18.83 -2.12 -10.56
CA ARG A 34 19.69 -1.21 -9.76
C ARG A 34 19.82 -1.67 -8.31
N ASN A 35 18.74 -2.19 -7.74
CA ASN A 35 18.68 -2.57 -6.33
C ASN A 35 19.35 -3.93 -6.06
N VAL A 36 19.40 -4.82 -7.05
CA VAL A 36 19.97 -6.16 -6.90
C VAL A 36 21.23 -6.31 -7.74
N ARG A 37 22.40 -6.29 -7.07
CA ARG A 37 23.68 -6.55 -7.73
C ARG A 37 23.70 -7.96 -8.33
N GLY A 38 24.02 -8.05 -9.63
CA GLY A 38 24.10 -9.30 -10.38
C GLY A 38 22.86 -9.60 -11.22
N VAL A 39 21.80 -8.78 -11.13
CA VAL A 39 20.69 -8.83 -12.11
C VAL A 39 21.16 -8.26 -13.44
N ARG A 40 21.04 -9.06 -14.51
CA ARG A 40 21.40 -8.66 -15.88
C ARG A 40 20.25 -8.01 -16.62
N GLY A 41 19.03 -8.36 -16.25
CA GLY A 41 17.79 -7.80 -16.78
C GLY A 41 16.61 -8.73 -16.51
N SER A 42 15.44 -8.23 -16.85
CA SER A 42 14.14 -8.82 -16.56
C SER A 42 13.17 -8.67 -17.73
N VAL A 43 12.14 -9.51 -17.71
CA VAL A 43 11.07 -9.52 -18.71
C VAL A 43 9.74 -9.65 -17.98
N VAL A 44 8.75 -8.85 -18.36
CA VAL A 44 7.34 -9.07 -18.02
C VAL A 44 6.66 -9.63 -19.25
N ALA A 45 5.97 -10.75 -19.10
CA ALA A 45 5.25 -11.40 -20.18
C ALA A 45 3.85 -11.85 -19.73
N ASP A 46 2.91 -11.96 -20.66
CA ASP A 46 1.60 -12.53 -20.39
C ASP A 46 1.66 -14.06 -20.15
N SER A 47 0.51 -14.66 -19.85
CA SER A 47 0.37 -16.12 -19.66
C SER A 47 0.68 -16.96 -20.91
N ASN A 48 0.79 -16.34 -22.09
CA ASN A 48 1.19 -16.99 -23.35
C ASN A 48 2.68 -16.79 -23.69
N GLY A 49 3.43 -16.02 -22.90
CA GLY A 49 4.83 -15.70 -23.14
C GLY A 49 5.06 -14.55 -24.12
N LEU A 50 4.03 -13.75 -24.44
CA LEU A 50 4.18 -12.50 -25.17
C LEU A 50 4.82 -11.46 -24.26
N THR A 51 5.95 -10.88 -24.70
CA THR A 51 6.65 -9.84 -23.93
C THR A 51 5.83 -8.55 -23.89
N ILE A 52 5.61 -8.05 -22.68
CA ILE A 52 4.96 -6.76 -22.39
C ILE A 52 6.03 -5.68 -22.19
N ALA A 53 7.08 -5.98 -21.43
CA ALA A 53 8.21 -5.07 -21.20
C ALA A 53 9.50 -5.84 -20.92
N SER A 54 10.66 -5.25 -21.21
CA SER A 54 11.96 -5.84 -20.90
C SER A 54 13.07 -4.81 -20.84
N ASP A 55 14.01 -4.97 -19.90
CA ASP A 55 15.24 -4.17 -19.81
C ASP A 55 16.52 -4.96 -20.17
N ILE A 56 16.37 -6.15 -20.78
CA ILE A 56 17.50 -7.00 -21.20
C ILE A 56 18.24 -6.33 -22.37
N ARG A 57 19.52 -6.03 -22.17
CA ARG A 57 20.29 -5.18 -23.11
C ARG A 57 21.04 -5.92 -24.22
N SER A 58 21.33 -7.22 -24.11
CA SER A 58 22.05 -7.97 -25.16
C SER A 58 22.17 -9.47 -24.88
N GLY A 59 22.24 -10.26 -25.96
CA GLY A 59 22.66 -11.66 -25.94
C GLY A 59 21.54 -12.69 -26.12
N VAL A 60 20.30 -12.34 -25.75
CA VAL A 60 19.11 -13.19 -25.94
C VAL A 60 17.88 -12.31 -26.20
N SER A 61 16.99 -12.72 -27.12
CA SER A 61 15.73 -12.03 -27.38
C SER A 61 14.78 -12.15 -26.17
N PRO A 62 14.17 -11.04 -25.68
CA PRO A 62 13.17 -11.08 -24.62
C PRO A 62 12.01 -12.03 -24.92
N ALA A 63 11.53 -12.03 -26.17
CA ALA A 63 10.44 -12.90 -26.61
C ALA A 63 10.79 -14.40 -26.49
N THR A 64 12.04 -14.75 -26.80
CA THR A 64 12.52 -16.13 -26.66
C THR A 64 12.60 -16.54 -25.19
N LEU A 65 13.13 -15.67 -24.32
CA LEU A 65 13.21 -15.93 -22.88
C LEU A 65 11.82 -16.06 -22.25
N ALA A 66 10.90 -15.17 -22.60
CA ALA A 66 9.53 -15.21 -22.13
C ALA A 66 8.84 -16.52 -22.53
N ALA A 67 8.82 -16.84 -23.83
CA ALA A 67 8.17 -18.06 -24.33
C ALA A 67 8.73 -19.33 -23.65
N MET A 68 10.06 -19.47 -23.58
CA MET A 68 10.69 -20.65 -22.96
C MET A 68 10.37 -20.76 -21.46
N SER A 69 10.32 -19.63 -20.76
CA SER A 69 10.12 -19.62 -19.32
C SER A 69 8.67 -19.81 -18.94
N THR A 70 7.73 -19.31 -19.75
CA THR A 70 6.30 -19.60 -19.62
C THR A 70 6.06 -21.10 -19.75
N LEU A 71 6.68 -21.78 -20.72
CA LEU A 71 6.56 -23.24 -20.86
C LEU A 71 7.08 -23.98 -19.61
N ILE A 72 8.19 -23.53 -19.03
CA ILE A 72 8.74 -24.12 -17.80
C ILE A 72 7.81 -23.85 -16.62
N ALA A 73 7.26 -22.65 -16.51
CA ALA A 73 6.30 -22.29 -15.47
C ALA A 73 5.02 -23.11 -15.54
N GLN A 74 4.46 -23.27 -16.75
CA GLN A 74 3.31 -24.13 -17.01
C GLN A 74 3.62 -25.58 -16.64
N SER A 75 4.76 -26.12 -17.09
CA SER A 75 5.17 -27.48 -16.75
C SER A 75 5.31 -27.67 -15.25
N ALA A 76 5.88 -26.71 -14.52
CA ALA A 76 6.00 -26.77 -13.08
C ALA A 76 4.61 -26.70 -12.41
N GLY A 77 3.71 -25.85 -12.90
CA GLY A 77 2.31 -25.80 -12.47
C GLY A 77 1.61 -27.16 -12.62
N SER A 78 1.74 -27.80 -13.78
CA SER A 78 1.16 -29.14 -14.02
C SER A 78 1.75 -30.21 -13.09
N VAL A 79 3.04 -30.13 -12.72
CA VAL A 79 3.63 -31.07 -11.75
C VAL A 79 2.96 -30.92 -10.39
N PHE A 80 2.75 -29.69 -9.91
CA PHE A 80 2.10 -29.42 -8.63
C PHE A 80 0.63 -29.83 -8.62
N GLU A 81 -0.09 -29.57 -9.73
CA GLU A 81 -1.47 -30.00 -9.91
C GLU A 81 -1.63 -31.53 -9.83
N ASN A 82 -0.75 -32.28 -10.51
CA ASN A 82 -0.78 -33.75 -10.51
C ASN A 82 -0.49 -34.37 -9.14
N ILE A 83 0.14 -33.64 -8.23
CA ILE A 83 0.37 -34.07 -6.84
C ILE A 83 -0.62 -33.44 -5.85
N GLY A 84 -1.66 -32.76 -6.34
CA GLY A 84 -2.71 -32.16 -5.52
C GLY A 84 -2.25 -30.96 -4.70
N MET A 85 -1.24 -30.21 -5.16
CA MET A 85 -0.69 -29.06 -4.47
C MET A 85 -0.88 -27.77 -5.27
N PRO A 86 -0.95 -26.59 -4.61
CA PRO A 86 -0.93 -25.29 -5.29
C PRO A 86 0.35 -25.12 -6.10
N GLY A 87 0.27 -24.43 -7.24
CA GLY A 87 1.42 -24.15 -8.10
C GLY A 87 2.56 -23.40 -7.38
N PRO A 88 3.79 -23.45 -7.93
CA PRO A 88 4.94 -22.82 -7.30
C PRO A 88 4.86 -21.29 -7.34
N ASN A 89 5.10 -20.65 -6.19
CA ASN A 89 5.16 -19.18 -6.09
C ASN A 89 6.42 -18.58 -6.76
N LEU A 90 7.49 -19.37 -6.87
CA LEU A 90 8.78 -18.98 -7.43
C LEU A 90 9.43 -20.20 -8.07
N ILE A 91 9.94 -20.03 -9.29
CA ILE A 91 10.72 -21.05 -10.00
C ILE A 91 12.12 -20.50 -10.21
N ILE A 92 13.13 -21.33 -9.93
CA ILE A 92 14.54 -21.00 -10.15
C ILE A 92 15.11 -22.07 -11.10
N MET A 93 15.59 -21.62 -12.23
CA MET A 93 16.34 -22.43 -13.19
C MET A 93 17.83 -22.11 -13.01
N GLU A 94 18.58 -23.09 -12.52
CA GLU A 94 20.01 -22.92 -12.29
C GLU A 94 20.83 -23.29 -13.53
N GLY A 95 21.76 -22.41 -13.88
CA GLY A 95 22.70 -22.63 -14.98
C GLY A 95 24.16 -22.58 -14.51
N PRO A 96 25.10 -22.92 -15.41
CA PRO A 96 26.53 -22.87 -15.09
C PRO A 96 27.00 -21.46 -14.70
N GLU A 97 26.51 -20.44 -15.42
CA GLU A 97 26.94 -19.03 -15.31
C GLU A 97 25.83 -18.08 -14.84
N SER A 98 24.57 -18.41 -15.16
CA SER A 98 23.39 -17.60 -14.87
C SER A 98 22.29 -18.46 -14.30
N ASN A 99 21.49 -17.86 -13.44
CA ASN A 99 20.21 -18.42 -13.04
C ASN A 99 19.09 -17.57 -13.64
N VAL A 100 17.98 -18.22 -13.98
CA VAL A 100 16.75 -17.55 -14.39
C VAL A 100 15.72 -17.77 -13.29
N VAL A 101 15.11 -16.69 -12.84
CA VAL A 101 14.10 -16.71 -11.79
C VAL A 101 12.78 -16.25 -12.37
N VAL A 102 11.72 -17.00 -12.11
CA VAL A 102 10.38 -16.76 -12.65
C VAL A 102 9.39 -16.66 -11.50
N MET A 103 8.60 -15.59 -11.49
CA MET A 103 7.54 -15.35 -10.51
C MET A 103 6.25 -15.01 -11.25
N HIS A 104 5.18 -15.71 -10.92
CA HIS A 104 3.85 -15.42 -11.45
C HIS A 104 3.18 -14.32 -10.62
N ILE A 105 2.46 -13.42 -11.29
CA ILE A 105 1.70 -12.33 -10.69
C ILE A 105 0.20 -12.61 -10.94
N PRO A 106 -0.49 -13.31 -10.02
CA PRO A 106 -1.83 -13.84 -10.28
C PRO A 106 -2.87 -12.76 -10.60
N ILE A 107 -2.77 -11.60 -9.94
CA ILE A 107 -3.75 -10.53 -10.09
C ILE A 107 -3.80 -9.92 -11.50
N ALA A 108 -2.68 -9.97 -12.22
CA ALA A 108 -2.54 -9.42 -13.55
C ALA A 108 -2.40 -10.50 -14.64
N ASP A 109 -2.38 -11.78 -14.26
CA ASP A 109 -2.05 -12.93 -15.13
C ASP A 109 -0.78 -12.73 -15.99
N VAL A 110 0.27 -12.19 -15.35
CA VAL A 110 1.57 -11.99 -15.99
C VAL A 110 2.67 -12.70 -15.22
N THR A 111 3.82 -12.83 -15.87
CA THR A 111 5.01 -13.47 -15.32
C THR A 111 6.17 -12.49 -15.35
N LEU A 112 6.85 -12.33 -14.22
CA LEU A 112 8.12 -11.63 -14.11
C LEU A 112 9.28 -12.64 -14.17
N LEU A 113 10.11 -12.48 -15.18
CA LEU A 113 11.37 -13.20 -15.35
C LEU A 113 12.54 -12.30 -15.01
N THR A 114 13.54 -12.84 -14.31
CA THR A 114 14.79 -12.15 -14.01
C THR A 114 15.98 -13.05 -14.30
N LEU A 115 16.91 -12.55 -15.12
CA LEU A 115 18.21 -13.17 -15.35
C LEU A 115 19.21 -12.61 -14.36
N MET A 116 19.88 -13.50 -13.61
CA MET A 116 20.87 -13.12 -12.61
C MET A 116 22.17 -13.91 -12.74
N ASP A 117 23.28 -13.30 -12.31
CA ASP A 117 24.55 -13.99 -12.13
C ASP A 117 24.44 -15.05 -11.03
N LYS A 118 25.21 -16.12 -11.16
CA LYS A 118 25.19 -17.25 -10.21
C LYS A 118 25.48 -16.85 -8.74
N ALA A 119 26.29 -15.83 -8.53
CA ALA A 119 26.64 -15.33 -7.19
C ALA A 119 25.64 -14.31 -6.62
N THR A 120 24.53 -14.03 -7.32
CA THR A 120 23.51 -13.07 -6.88
C THR A 120 22.82 -13.55 -5.61
N ASN A 121 22.60 -12.64 -4.66
CA ASN A 121 21.91 -12.94 -3.42
C ASN A 121 20.40 -13.14 -3.69
N ILE A 122 19.95 -14.41 -3.66
CA ILE A 122 18.56 -14.79 -3.92
C ILE A 122 17.60 -14.22 -2.87
N GLY A 123 18.03 -14.05 -1.62
CA GLY A 123 17.19 -13.45 -0.57
C GLY A 123 16.82 -12.01 -0.89
N VAL A 124 17.82 -11.19 -1.26
CA VAL A 124 17.61 -9.80 -1.69
C VAL A 124 16.80 -9.75 -2.99
N LEU A 125 17.09 -10.63 -3.95
CA LEU A 125 16.32 -10.71 -5.19
C LEU A 125 14.84 -11.00 -4.93
N LYS A 126 14.51 -11.96 -4.06
CA LYS A 126 13.11 -12.29 -3.75
C LYS A 126 12.35 -11.09 -3.16
N ILE A 127 12.99 -10.33 -2.28
CA ILE A 127 12.41 -9.12 -1.68
C ILE A 127 12.15 -8.06 -2.77
N GLU A 128 13.16 -7.77 -3.59
CA GLU A 128 13.03 -6.75 -4.62
C GLU A 128 12.10 -7.18 -5.76
N MET A 129 12.04 -8.48 -6.10
CA MET A 129 11.04 -9.00 -7.03
C MET A 129 9.63 -8.85 -6.47
N GLY A 130 9.39 -9.10 -5.17
CA GLY A 130 8.08 -8.84 -4.56
C GLY A 130 7.65 -7.38 -4.59
N LYS A 131 8.59 -6.43 -4.46
CA LYS A 131 8.31 -5.00 -4.69
C LYS A 131 8.03 -4.72 -6.17
N ALA A 132 8.79 -5.33 -7.07
CA ALA A 132 8.60 -5.19 -8.51
C ALA A 132 7.24 -5.74 -8.96
N THR A 133 6.76 -6.86 -8.40
CA THR A 133 5.42 -7.38 -8.74
C THR A 133 4.32 -6.40 -8.38
N GLN A 134 4.46 -5.70 -7.25
CA GLN A 134 3.51 -4.65 -6.87
C GLN A 134 3.55 -3.49 -7.87
N GLY A 135 4.74 -3.01 -8.22
CA GLY A 135 4.91 -1.95 -9.22
C GLY A 135 4.36 -2.33 -10.59
N ILE A 136 4.57 -3.58 -11.03
CA ILE A 136 4.04 -4.12 -12.29
C ILE A 136 2.51 -4.17 -12.25
N ALA A 137 1.92 -4.70 -11.17
CA ALA A 137 0.46 -4.74 -11.01
C ALA A 137 -0.14 -3.33 -11.07
N THR A 138 0.46 -2.35 -10.38
CA THR A 138 0.05 -0.95 -10.44
C THR A 138 0.15 -0.36 -11.85
N ALA A 139 1.27 -0.57 -12.55
CA ALA A 139 1.47 -0.09 -13.91
C ALA A 139 0.46 -0.67 -14.92
N LEU A 140 0.04 -1.93 -14.70
CA LEU A 140 -0.98 -2.61 -15.51
C LEU A 140 -2.42 -2.28 -15.10
N GLY A 141 -2.63 -1.43 -14.09
CA GLY A 141 -3.96 -1.03 -13.61
C GLY A 141 -4.62 -2.02 -12.65
N PHE A 142 -3.88 -3.02 -12.17
CA PHE A 142 -4.34 -4.01 -11.17
C PHE A 142 -3.94 -3.65 -9.74
N GLY A 143 -3.07 -2.67 -9.56
CA GLY A 143 -2.80 -2.11 -8.25
C GLY A 143 -3.96 -1.21 -7.85
N THR A 144 -4.63 -1.53 -6.74
CA THR A 144 -5.20 -0.45 -5.93
C THR A 144 -4.03 0.47 -5.57
N SER A 145 -4.21 1.77 -5.71
CA SER A 145 -3.21 2.73 -5.25
C SER A 145 -3.01 2.50 -3.76
N HIS A 146 -1.97 1.74 -3.36
CA HIS A 146 -1.58 1.57 -1.96
C HIS A 146 -0.94 2.88 -1.43
N LYS A 147 -1.70 3.97 -1.45
CA LYS A 147 -1.76 4.79 -0.23
C LYS A 147 -2.33 3.88 0.85
N ALA A 148 -1.93 4.03 2.10
CA ALA A 148 -2.66 3.41 3.19
C ALA A 148 -4.12 3.91 3.10
N ALA A 149 -4.99 3.16 2.42
CA ALA A 149 -6.37 3.54 2.23
C ALA A 149 -7.04 3.28 3.57
N MET A 150 -7.01 4.32 4.39
CA MET A 150 -7.79 4.38 5.62
C MET A 150 -9.25 4.19 5.21
N SER A 151 -9.82 3.05 5.55
CA SER A 151 -11.18 2.70 5.15
C SER A 151 -12.22 3.41 6.01
N GLU A 152 -11.87 3.71 7.26
CA GLU A 152 -12.72 4.38 8.22
C GLU A 152 -11.89 5.36 9.07
N LEU A 153 -12.45 6.54 9.35
CA LEU A 153 -11.90 7.52 10.27
C LEU A 153 -12.98 8.00 11.23
N PHE A 154 -12.75 7.80 12.53
CA PHE A 154 -13.61 8.28 13.60
C PHE A 154 -12.90 9.43 14.32
N ILE A 155 -13.54 10.60 14.38
CA ILE A 155 -13.06 11.74 15.16
C ILE A 155 -13.90 11.83 16.42
N MET A 156 -13.25 11.80 17.57
CA MET A 156 -13.89 11.73 18.88
C MET A 156 -13.29 12.76 19.83
N THR A 157 -14.05 13.16 20.85
CA THR A 157 -13.48 13.88 22.00
C THR A 157 -12.60 12.92 22.82
N LYS A 158 -11.72 13.46 23.67
CA LYS A 158 -10.98 12.65 24.66
C LYS A 158 -11.89 11.89 25.63
N GLY A 159 -13.12 12.37 25.85
CA GLY A 159 -14.15 11.68 26.63
C GLY A 159 -14.86 10.54 25.90
N GLY A 160 -14.59 10.38 24.60
CA GLY A 160 -15.15 9.31 23.77
C GLY A 160 -16.41 9.69 22.99
N LEU A 161 -16.88 10.93 23.04
CA LEU A 161 -18.05 11.34 22.26
C LEU A 161 -17.67 11.45 20.78
N LEU A 162 -18.41 10.78 19.89
CA LEU A 162 -18.18 10.86 18.45
C LEU A 162 -18.51 12.26 17.93
N ILE A 163 -17.55 12.90 17.27
CA ILE A 163 -17.73 14.16 16.55
C ILE A 163 -18.18 13.88 15.11
N ARG A 164 -17.48 12.99 14.41
CA ARG A 164 -17.78 12.65 13.01
C ARG A 164 -17.14 11.32 12.62
N HIS A 165 -17.74 10.68 11.63
CA HIS A 165 -17.26 9.46 11.03
C HIS A 165 -17.21 9.59 9.50
N TYR A 166 -16.08 9.18 8.92
CA TYR A 166 -15.83 9.13 7.48
C TYR A 166 -15.53 7.69 7.06
N SER A 167 -16.06 7.28 5.90
CA SER A 167 -15.80 5.98 5.28
C SER A 167 -15.41 6.17 3.83
N ASP A 168 -14.46 5.36 3.35
CA ASP A 168 -14.04 5.31 1.94
C ASP A 168 -15.00 4.48 1.07
N SER A 169 -15.97 3.80 1.68
CA SER A 169 -16.96 2.97 0.98
C SER A 169 -18.39 3.39 1.27
N LEU A 170 -19.27 3.22 0.28
CA LEU A 170 -20.72 3.40 0.42
C LEU A 170 -21.36 2.20 1.17
N ARG A 171 -20.77 1.74 2.29
CA ARG A 171 -21.43 0.71 3.12
C ARG A 171 -22.52 1.35 3.97
N THR A 172 -23.74 0.86 3.79
CA THR A 172 -24.99 1.39 4.38
C THR A 172 -25.44 0.65 5.64
N ASP A 173 -24.66 -0.29 6.17
CA ASP A 173 -25.23 -1.37 6.97
C ASP A 173 -24.75 -1.40 8.44
N LEU A 174 -24.06 -0.36 8.92
CA LEU A 174 -23.48 -0.35 10.27
C LEU A 174 -23.83 0.95 11.02
N ASP A 175 -24.43 0.80 12.20
CA ASP A 175 -24.81 1.91 13.06
C ASP A 175 -23.55 2.59 13.62
N ARG A 176 -23.26 3.80 13.13
CA ARG A 176 -22.02 4.57 13.38
C ARG A 176 -21.84 4.91 14.85
N ASP A 177 -22.96 5.11 15.55
CA ASP A 177 -22.98 5.42 16.98
C ASP A 177 -22.64 4.17 17.80
N ALA A 178 -23.09 2.99 17.36
CA ALA A 178 -22.78 1.72 18.01
C ALA A 178 -21.29 1.35 17.89
N LEU A 179 -20.68 1.59 16.73
CA LEU A 179 -19.23 1.38 16.53
C LEU A 179 -18.38 2.30 17.40
N SER A 180 -18.74 3.59 17.43
CA SER A 180 -18.02 4.58 18.22
C SER A 180 -18.13 4.29 19.72
N GLY A 181 -19.32 3.88 20.18
CA GLY A 181 -19.52 3.40 21.55
C GLY A 181 -18.65 2.18 21.88
N MET A 182 -18.47 1.25 20.93
CA MET A 182 -17.61 0.07 21.13
C MET A 182 -16.13 0.44 21.22
N LEU A 183 -15.64 1.35 20.36
CA LEU A 183 -14.26 1.82 20.41
C LEU A 183 -13.94 2.48 21.76
N VAL A 184 -14.86 3.30 22.27
CA VAL A 184 -14.74 3.90 23.61
C VAL A 184 -14.72 2.84 24.69
N ALA A 185 -15.64 1.87 24.63
CA ALA A 185 -15.70 0.79 25.61
C ALA A 185 -14.39 -0.02 25.64
N VAL A 186 -13.79 -0.32 24.48
CA VAL A 186 -12.50 -1.01 24.40
C VAL A 186 -11.38 -0.15 24.97
N GLN A 187 -11.33 1.16 24.65
CA GLN A 187 -10.34 2.06 25.25
C GLN A 187 -10.47 2.12 26.78
N GLN A 188 -11.69 2.29 27.30
CA GLN A 188 -11.96 2.34 28.73
C GLN A 188 -11.61 1.03 29.42
N PHE A 189 -11.96 -0.10 28.82
CA PHE A 189 -11.60 -1.43 29.34
C PHE A 189 -10.09 -1.59 29.46
N VAL A 190 -9.34 -1.22 28.42
CA VAL A 190 -7.86 -1.29 28.44
C VAL A 190 -7.29 -0.34 29.48
N GLN A 191 -7.81 0.88 29.58
CA GLN A 191 -7.38 1.86 30.57
C GLN A 191 -7.65 1.41 32.01
N GLN A 192 -8.81 0.79 32.27
CA GLN A 192 -9.14 0.24 33.59
C GLN A 192 -8.29 -0.97 33.93
N THR A 193 -8.11 -1.89 32.98
CA THR A 193 -7.33 -3.13 33.18
C THR A 193 -5.85 -2.82 33.42
N LEU A 194 -5.32 -1.80 32.74
CA LEU A 194 -3.91 -1.41 32.82
C LEU A 194 -3.70 -0.12 33.61
N ALA A 195 -4.62 0.26 34.50
CA ALA A 195 -4.57 1.52 35.25
C ALA A 195 -3.29 1.73 36.08
N SER A 196 -2.60 0.64 36.46
CA SER A 196 -1.33 0.65 37.17
C SER A 196 -0.10 0.81 36.25
N LYS A 197 -0.30 0.84 34.93
CA LYS A 197 0.75 1.02 33.92
C LYS A 197 0.52 2.33 33.18
N SER A 198 1.59 3.07 32.93
CA SER A 198 1.53 4.27 32.10
C SER A 198 1.41 3.89 30.63
N GLY A 199 0.44 4.48 29.93
CA GLY A 199 0.26 4.28 28.49
C GLY A 199 -1.19 4.44 28.06
N ALA A 200 -1.39 4.48 26.75
CA ALA A 200 -2.71 4.47 26.13
C ALA A 200 -2.77 3.37 25.07
N LEU A 201 -3.98 2.94 24.72
CA LEU A 201 -4.18 2.05 23.59
C LEU A 201 -3.85 2.81 22.29
N ASN A 202 -2.81 2.37 21.59
CA ASN A 202 -2.34 2.96 20.33
C ASN A 202 -2.78 2.16 19.09
N GLN A 203 -2.99 0.85 19.24
CA GLN A 203 -3.39 -0.03 18.14
C GLN A 203 -4.23 -1.20 18.63
N LEU A 204 -5.26 -1.56 17.87
CA LEU A 204 -5.94 -2.85 17.92
C LEU A 204 -5.73 -3.58 16.60
N LYS A 205 -5.36 -4.86 16.64
CA LYS A 205 -5.08 -5.66 15.44
C LYS A 205 -6.03 -6.85 15.36
N TYR A 206 -6.62 -7.07 14.20
CA TYR A 206 -7.45 -8.24 13.89
C TYR A 206 -7.17 -8.71 12.46
N GLY A 207 -6.45 -9.83 12.32
CA GLY A 207 -6.02 -10.33 11.01
C GLY A 207 -5.13 -9.31 10.29
N ALA A 208 -5.54 -8.93 9.06
CA ALA A 208 -4.86 -7.94 8.23
C ALA A 208 -5.28 -6.49 8.53
N HIS A 209 -6.31 -6.27 9.35
CA HIS A 209 -6.82 -4.94 9.67
C HIS A 209 -6.30 -4.46 11.03
N SER A 210 -5.96 -3.18 11.08
CA SER A 210 -5.56 -2.49 12.30
C SER A 210 -6.41 -1.25 12.51
N ILE A 211 -6.75 -0.98 13.77
CA ILE A 211 -7.31 0.28 14.22
C ILE A 211 -6.19 1.03 14.93
N PHE A 212 -5.78 2.16 14.39
CA PHE A 212 -4.75 3.04 14.97
C PHE A 212 -5.41 4.20 15.70
N PHE A 213 -4.89 4.53 16.89
CA PHE A 213 -5.36 5.66 17.67
C PHE A 213 -4.35 6.79 17.66
N PHE A 214 -4.77 7.95 17.15
CA PHE A 214 -3.99 9.18 17.12
C PHE A 214 -4.61 10.21 18.06
N ARG A 215 -3.79 10.93 18.83
CA ARG A 215 -4.28 11.81 19.90
C ARG A 215 -3.81 13.23 19.67
N GLY A 216 -4.77 14.15 19.60
CA GLY A 216 -4.54 15.60 19.66
C GLY A 216 -4.66 16.14 21.08
N ASN A 217 -4.72 17.47 21.19
CA ASN A 217 -4.89 18.19 22.44
C ASN A 217 -6.30 18.10 23.00
N PHE A 218 -7.31 17.99 22.14
CA PHE A 218 -8.73 17.93 22.52
C PHE A 218 -9.43 16.67 21.98
N THR A 219 -8.87 16.06 20.94
CA THR A 219 -9.51 14.99 20.18
C THR A 219 -8.68 13.72 20.10
N VAL A 220 -9.35 12.64 19.71
CA VAL A 220 -8.75 11.34 19.39
C VAL A 220 -9.32 10.90 18.05
N ALA A 221 -8.45 10.52 17.12
CA ALA A 221 -8.81 9.86 15.88
C ALA A 221 -8.60 8.36 16.02
N ALA A 222 -9.56 7.56 15.54
CA ALA A 222 -9.39 6.13 15.30
C ALA A 222 -9.45 5.88 13.79
N ALA A 223 -8.35 5.40 13.22
CA ALA A 223 -8.24 5.10 11.79
C ALA A 223 -8.20 3.59 11.56
N VAL A 224 -9.07 3.07 10.71
CA VAL A 224 -9.04 1.67 10.27
C VAL A 224 -8.25 1.59 8.98
N ALA A 225 -7.17 0.81 8.99
CA ALA A 225 -6.32 0.61 7.82
C ALA A 225 -5.76 -0.82 7.78
N GLU A 226 -5.43 -1.28 6.58
CA GLU A 226 -4.61 -2.48 6.39
C GLU A 226 -3.14 -2.19 6.74
N GLU A 227 -2.34 -3.23 6.95
CA GLU A 227 -0.90 -3.07 7.17
C GLU A 227 -0.27 -2.29 6.00
N GLY A 228 0.35 -1.15 6.31
CA GLY A 228 0.88 -0.21 5.33
C GLY A 228 1.81 0.84 5.98
N ASP A 229 1.99 1.98 5.30
CA ASP A 229 2.81 3.09 5.82
C ASP A 229 2.07 3.84 6.95
N VAL A 230 2.21 3.31 8.17
CA VAL A 230 1.64 3.88 9.40
C VAL A 230 2.18 5.28 9.69
N GLU A 231 3.41 5.59 9.28
CA GLU A 231 4.04 6.89 9.54
C GLU A 231 3.39 7.98 8.68
N THR A 232 3.16 7.69 7.40
CA THR A 232 2.38 8.58 6.52
C THR A 232 0.94 8.75 7.04
N LEU A 233 0.27 7.66 7.43
CA LEU A 233 -1.09 7.73 8.01
C LEU A 233 -1.11 8.60 9.28
N GLN A 234 -0.13 8.39 10.17
CA GLN A 234 0.01 9.17 11.40
C GLN A 234 0.20 10.66 11.09
N TYR A 235 1.09 11.00 10.15
CA TYR A 235 1.34 12.38 9.77
C TYR A 235 0.07 13.06 9.23
N GLN A 236 -0.62 12.42 8.29
CA GLN A 236 -1.82 12.97 7.67
C GLN A 236 -2.96 13.18 8.69
N VAL A 237 -3.18 12.20 9.57
CA VAL A 237 -4.26 12.29 10.56
C VAL A 237 -3.92 13.30 11.65
N LEU A 238 -2.68 13.33 12.15
CA LEU A 238 -2.28 14.30 13.18
C LEU A 238 -2.28 15.75 12.67
N ASP A 239 -1.85 15.98 11.43
CA ASP A 239 -1.90 17.31 10.79
C ASP A 239 -3.35 17.81 10.67
N ALA A 240 -4.26 16.93 10.24
CA ALA A 240 -5.68 17.24 10.16
C ALA A 240 -6.34 17.46 11.54
N LEU A 241 -5.97 16.66 12.54
CA LEU A 241 -6.41 16.90 13.92
C LEU A 241 -5.91 18.25 14.43
N GLN A 242 -4.67 18.62 14.13
CA GLN A 242 -4.11 19.90 14.53
C GLN A 242 -4.82 21.06 13.85
N ASP A 243 -5.03 21.01 12.53
CA ASP A 243 -5.79 22.04 11.80
C ASP A 243 -7.23 22.16 12.33
N PHE A 244 -7.86 21.04 12.68
CA PHE A 244 -9.18 21.04 13.31
C PHE A 244 -9.17 21.69 14.70
N GLU A 245 -8.22 21.32 15.57
CA GLU A 245 -8.12 21.85 16.92
C GLU A 245 -7.75 23.32 16.93
N ASP A 246 -6.84 23.77 16.06
CA ASP A 246 -6.43 25.17 15.97
C ASP A 246 -7.60 26.08 15.54
N ARG A 247 -8.51 25.58 14.69
CA ARG A 247 -9.71 26.32 14.27
C ARG A 247 -10.83 26.34 15.31
N TYR A 248 -10.97 25.28 16.11
CA TYR A 248 -12.16 25.04 16.92
C TYR A 248 -11.90 24.79 18.41
N ALA A 249 -10.68 25.03 18.92
CA ALA A 249 -10.30 24.79 20.32
C ALA A 249 -11.35 25.30 21.34
N SER A 250 -11.79 26.55 21.20
CA SER A 250 -12.80 27.14 22.12
C SER A 250 -14.16 26.43 22.06
N ALA A 251 -14.57 25.95 20.87
CA ALA A 251 -15.81 25.20 20.72
C ALA A 251 -15.67 23.76 21.25
N LEU A 252 -14.49 23.15 21.09
CA LEU A 252 -14.18 21.79 21.55
C LEU A 252 -14.20 21.64 23.07
N GLU A 253 -13.75 22.65 23.81
CA GLU A 253 -13.70 22.62 25.28
C GLU A 253 -15.08 22.45 25.93
N SER A 254 -16.11 23.08 25.36
CA SER A 254 -17.49 23.06 25.88
C SER A 254 -18.46 22.34 24.94
N TRP A 255 -17.94 21.50 24.04
CA TRP A 255 -18.77 20.86 23.02
C TRP A 255 -19.77 19.89 23.63
N ASN A 256 -21.03 20.02 23.22
CA ASN A 256 -22.17 19.27 23.79
C ASN A 256 -22.74 18.21 22.84
N GLY A 257 -22.08 17.93 21.71
CA GLY A 257 -22.55 17.00 20.69
C GLY A 257 -23.09 17.65 19.41
N ASP A 258 -23.23 18.97 19.36
CA ASP A 258 -23.71 19.66 18.15
C ASP A 258 -22.59 19.84 17.10
N VAL A 259 -22.55 18.95 16.10
CA VAL A 259 -21.57 18.99 15.01
C VAL A 259 -21.65 20.29 14.19
N ALA A 260 -22.79 20.99 14.21
CA ALA A 260 -22.93 22.27 13.52
C ALA A 260 -21.98 23.36 14.06
N ALA A 261 -21.41 23.17 15.26
CA ALA A 261 -20.35 24.01 15.81
C ALA A 261 -19.04 23.99 14.99
N PHE A 262 -18.88 23.04 14.05
CA PHE A 262 -17.66 22.85 13.26
C PHE A 262 -17.88 23.00 11.75
N PRO A 263 -18.23 24.20 11.26
CA PRO A 263 -18.49 24.41 9.83
C PRO A 263 -17.21 24.20 8.99
N GLY A 264 -17.20 23.21 8.09
CA GLY A 264 -16.02 22.90 7.27
C GLY A 264 -15.09 21.83 7.87
N LEU A 265 -15.54 21.13 8.91
CA LEU A 265 -14.89 19.90 9.39
C LEU A 265 -14.67 18.88 8.25
N ASP A 266 -15.66 18.70 7.37
CA ASP A 266 -15.58 17.74 6.26
C ASP A 266 -14.44 18.13 5.28
N ASP A 267 -14.16 19.43 5.07
CA ASP A 267 -13.08 19.92 4.18
C ASP A 267 -11.66 19.56 4.66
N ILE A 268 -11.54 19.31 5.97
CA ILE A 268 -10.29 18.93 6.63
C ILE A 268 -10.08 17.43 6.45
N PHE A 269 -11.07 16.63 6.88
CA PHE A 269 -10.89 15.17 7.02
C PHE A 269 -11.28 14.36 5.78
N GLU A 270 -12.14 14.84 4.88
CA GLU A 270 -12.42 14.11 3.64
C GLU A 270 -11.18 14.00 2.73
N LYS A 271 -10.27 14.98 2.80
CA LYS A 271 -9.01 14.92 2.05
C LYS A 271 -8.08 13.85 2.59
N VAL A 272 -8.08 13.65 3.91
CA VAL A 272 -7.26 12.65 4.60
C VAL A 272 -7.69 11.24 4.21
N ILE A 273 -9.00 10.98 4.13
CA ILE A 273 -9.51 9.65 3.77
C ILE A 273 -9.38 9.36 2.26
N LYS A 274 -9.61 10.34 1.40
CA LYS A 274 -9.53 10.17 -0.07
C LYS A 274 -8.10 10.17 -0.63
N GLY A 275 -7.13 10.59 0.18
CA GLY A 275 -5.71 10.57 -0.15
C GLY A 275 -5.26 11.74 -0.99
#